data_AF-A0A7X4IYK5-F1
#
_entry.id   AF-A0A7X4IYK5-F1
#
_cell.length_a   1.000
_cell.length_b   1.000
_cell.length_c   1.000
_cell.angle_alpha   90.00
_cell.angle_beta   90.00
_cell.angle_gamma   90.00
#
_symmetry.space_group_name_H-M   'P 1'
#
loop_
_entity.id
_entity.type
_entity.pdbx_description
1 polymer ?
#
loop_
_entity_poly.entity_id
_entity_poly.type
_entity_poly.pdbx_seq_one_letter_code
_entity_poly.pdbx_strand_id
1 'polypeptide(L)'
;MVRHRSTTLAGIGLMLSVLPLLSCARETGVRFSPESPSAGSEINVYYVASSALADESELVLRGTYRTADGAVESLTIPNMQPGSGGTFSTRFTLPDAAVYAAFVVEDAAGQRIDANGGNLFDLLVHDADGKPLYRSLVGRADEFEDRNVHTSRGALQRAMELYPDSLDGWGRLRSLERRALGSSRGDSLFVWHHENFARIDERYRDREDLPLATAEAILDYAGEVGEAAARDHWDARVDETVGSFSWSQSVTLPILRQWQADRNDEAALDAWESYWPAAQEGQIADFAMQIAIGSQNREASDRWIQRALGRYNE
;
A
#
# COMPACT_ATOMS: atom_id res chain seq x y z
N MET A 1 38.90 76.71 34.27
CA MET A 1 39.71 75.47 34.34
C MET A 1 38.75 74.29 34.27
N VAL A 2 38.79 73.42 33.22
CA VAL A 2 38.08 72.09 33.14
C VAL A 2 36.52 72.20 33.13
N ARG A 3 35.65 71.33 32.57
CA ARG A 3 35.62 70.35 31.44
C ARG A 3 34.29 70.62 30.69
N HIS A 4 34.21 70.63 29.36
CA HIS A 4 33.89 69.51 28.47
C HIS A 4 32.63 68.65 28.79
N ARG A 5 31.69 68.67 27.82
CA ARG A 5 30.89 67.56 27.21
C ARG A 5 29.92 66.71 28.06
N SER A 6 28.71 66.57 27.50
CA SER A 6 27.92 65.33 27.19
C SER A 6 27.98 64.13 28.17
N THR A 7 26.94 63.30 28.38
CA THR A 7 25.91 62.77 27.46
C THR A 7 24.87 61.93 28.24
N THR A 8 23.57 62.01 27.93
CA THR A 8 22.52 60.95 28.09
C THR A 8 21.24 61.48 27.41
N LEU A 9 20.56 60.89 26.42
CA LEU A 9 20.30 59.50 26.02
C LEU A 9 19.22 58.79 26.87
N ALA A 10 17.95 58.98 26.49
CA ALA A 10 16.83 58.01 26.59
C ALA A 10 15.59 58.59 25.87
N GLY A 11 14.97 57.80 24.98
CA GLY A 11 13.82 58.26 24.16
C GLY A 11 13.56 57.31 22.99
N ILE A 12 13.09 56.11 23.31
CA ILE A 12 12.99 54.96 22.39
C ILE A 12 12.05 55.29 21.21
N GLY A 13 12.53 55.09 19.99
CA GLY A 13 11.75 55.27 18.77
C GLY A 13 10.82 54.09 18.45
N LEU A 14 9.75 54.36 17.72
CA LEU A 14 8.90 53.33 17.12
C LEU A 14 9.73 52.41 16.22
N MET A 15 9.74 51.11 16.52
CA MET A 15 10.05 50.10 15.52
C MET A 15 8.83 49.92 14.61
N LEU A 16 8.88 50.47 13.39
CA LEU A 16 8.01 49.99 12.31
C LEU A 16 8.40 48.53 12.02
N SER A 17 7.50 47.60 12.32
CA SER A 17 7.61 46.22 11.88
C SER A 17 7.37 46.15 10.37
N VAL A 18 8.43 46.31 9.59
CA VAL A 18 8.43 45.98 8.16
C VAL A 18 8.28 44.47 8.04
N LEU A 19 7.07 44.01 7.72
CA LEU A 19 6.85 42.65 7.25
C LEU A 19 7.69 42.45 5.98
N PRO A 20 8.54 41.42 5.89
CA PRO A 20 9.22 41.11 4.64
C PRO A 20 8.16 40.68 3.62
N LEU A 21 8.01 41.49 2.57
CA LEU A 21 7.35 41.07 1.34
C LEU A 21 8.18 39.93 0.74
N LEU A 22 7.85 38.70 1.10
CA LEU A 22 8.40 37.50 0.49
C LEU A 22 8.09 37.54 -1.01
N SER A 23 9.14 37.33 -1.80
CA SER A 23 9.08 37.32 -3.26
C SER A 23 8.02 36.32 -3.72
N CYS A 24 6.92 36.82 -4.28
CA CYS A 24 5.83 35.99 -4.80
C CYS A 24 6.21 35.33 -6.14
N ALA A 25 7.15 34.40 -6.10
CA ALA A 25 7.02 33.22 -6.94
C ALA A 25 5.78 32.47 -6.43
N ARG A 26 4.63 32.62 -7.12
CA ARG A 26 3.48 31.76 -6.84
C ARG A 26 3.87 30.34 -7.23
N GLU A 27 4.01 29.47 -6.25
CA GLU A 27 4.00 28.04 -6.48
C GLU A 27 2.65 27.68 -7.10
N THR A 28 2.65 27.34 -8.38
CA THR A 28 1.48 26.78 -9.07
C THR A 28 1.32 25.32 -8.67
N GLY A 29 0.07 24.87 -8.49
CA GLY A 29 -0.22 23.49 -8.11
C GLY A 29 -1.31 23.35 -7.06
N VAL A 30 -1.59 22.09 -6.72
CA VAL A 30 -2.62 21.71 -5.74
C VAL A 30 -2.00 21.47 -4.36
N ARG A 31 -2.65 21.99 -3.32
CA ARG A 31 -2.40 21.67 -1.91
C ARG A 31 -3.66 21.08 -1.30
N PHE A 32 -3.50 19.92 -0.67
CA PHE A 32 -4.55 19.25 0.12
C PHE A 32 -4.42 19.63 1.61
N SER A 33 -5.53 19.62 2.34
CA SER A 33 -5.58 19.90 3.77
C SER A 33 -6.66 19.04 4.43
N PRO A 34 -6.33 18.16 5.41
CA PRO A 34 -5.01 17.97 6.01
C PRO A 34 -3.97 17.40 5.02
N GLU A 35 -2.68 17.62 5.31
CA GLU A 35 -1.55 17.09 4.50
C GLU A 35 -1.36 15.58 4.70
N SER A 36 -1.73 15.08 5.88
CA SER A 36 -1.75 13.66 6.23
C SER A 36 -3.19 13.19 6.51
N PRO A 37 -4.04 13.01 5.47
CA PRO A 37 -5.42 12.57 5.66
C PRO A 37 -5.51 11.07 5.95
N SER A 38 -6.48 10.68 6.76
CA SER A 38 -6.98 9.30 6.82
C SER A 38 -8.14 9.10 5.84
N ALA A 39 -8.47 7.85 5.51
CA ALA A 39 -9.68 7.54 4.74
C ALA A 39 -10.94 8.06 5.47
N GLY A 40 -11.97 8.47 4.73
CA GLY A 40 -13.18 9.08 5.28
C GLY A 40 -13.05 10.54 5.72
N SER A 41 -11.86 11.16 5.65
CA SER A 41 -11.67 12.55 6.06
C SER A 41 -12.17 13.58 5.04
N GLU A 42 -12.62 14.75 5.51
CA GLU A 42 -12.90 15.90 4.65
C GLU A 42 -11.58 16.55 4.20
N ILE A 43 -11.36 16.56 2.90
CA ILE A 43 -10.20 17.14 2.24
C ILE A 43 -10.59 18.51 1.69
N ASN A 44 -9.89 19.55 2.14
CA ASN A 44 -9.94 20.88 1.54
C ASN A 44 -8.84 20.99 0.48
N VAL A 45 -9.20 21.43 -0.72
CA VAL A 45 -8.32 21.52 -1.88
C VAL A 45 -8.12 22.99 -2.23
N TYR A 46 -6.86 23.38 -2.44
CA TYR A 46 -6.48 24.72 -2.89
C TYR A 46 -5.58 24.57 -4.12
N TYR A 47 -5.95 25.22 -5.23
CA TYR A 47 -5.20 25.14 -6.49
C TYR A 47 -4.81 26.53 -6.97
N VAL A 48 -3.51 26.82 -7.05
CA VAL A 48 -3.00 28.03 -7.69
C VAL A 48 -2.92 27.78 -9.18
N ALA A 49 -3.79 28.43 -9.95
CA ALA A 49 -4.02 28.08 -11.34
C ALA A 49 -2.80 28.31 -12.25
N SER A 50 -2.56 27.33 -13.12
CA SER A 50 -1.67 27.50 -14.27
C SER A 50 -2.24 28.56 -15.23
N SER A 51 -1.40 29.13 -16.09
CA SER A 51 -1.83 30.15 -17.07
C SER A 51 -2.91 29.66 -18.04
N ALA A 52 -3.02 28.35 -18.27
CA ALA A 52 -4.07 27.76 -19.10
C ALA A 52 -5.45 27.80 -18.45
N LEU A 53 -5.52 27.80 -17.11
CA LEU A 53 -6.75 27.71 -16.31
C LEU A 53 -7.04 28.98 -15.47
N ALA A 54 -6.22 30.03 -15.62
CA ALA A 54 -6.25 31.20 -14.73
C ALA A 54 -7.51 32.09 -14.88
N ASP A 55 -8.09 32.15 -16.08
CA ASP A 55 -9.25 33.00 -16.41
C ASP A 55 -10.60 32.28 -16.27
N GLU A 56 -10.61 31.07 -15.74
CA GLU A 56 -11.82 30.23 -15.66
C GLU A 56 -12.76 30.67 -14.52
N SER A 57 -14.06 30.59 -14.78
CA SER A 57 -15.07 30.87 -13.75
C SER A 57 -15.23 29.74 -12.74
N GLU A 58 -14.89 28.51 -13.12
CA GLU A 58 -14.91 27.31 -12.28
C GLU A 58 -13.96 26.25 -12.87
N LEU A 59 -13.45 25.36 -12.02
CA LEU A 59 -12.62 24.21 -12.42
C LEU A 59 -13.18 22.91 -11.86
N VAL A 60 -12.72 21.78 -12.39
CA VAL A 60 -13.04 20.43 -11.93
C VAL A 60 -11.77 19.74 -11.46
N LEU A 61 -11.80 19.13 -10.27
CA LEU A 61 -10.75 18.20 -9.85
C LEU A 61 -11.21 16.79 -10.26
N ARG A 62 -10.55 16.21 -11.26
CA ARG A 62 -10.85 14.85 -11.74
C ARG A 62 -9.70 13.93 -11.34
N GLY A 63 -10.00 12.73 -10.88
CA GLY A 63 -8.97 11.78 -10.49
C GLY A 63 -9.47 10.36 -10.40
N THR A 64 -8.58 9.50 -9.91
CA THR A 64 -8.91 8.14 -9.49
C THR A 64 -8.41 7.92 -8.07
N TYR A 65 -9.01 6.94 -7.39
CA TYR A 65 -8.50 6.42 -6.13
C TYR A 65 -8.32 4.91 -6.21
N ARG A 66 -7.32 4.41 -5.47
CA ARG A 66 -7.06 2.99 -5.26
C ARG A 66 -7.63 2.54 -3.92
N THR A 67 -8.16 1.33 -3.89
CA THR A 67 -8.58 0.63 -2.67
C THR A 67 -7.50 -0.36 -2.19
N ALA A 68 -7.65 -0.90 -0.98
CA ALA A 68 -6.67 -1.80 -0.38
C ALA A 68 -6.55 -3.18 -1.08
N ASP A 69 -7.60 -3.60 -1.81
CA ASP A 69 -7.66 -4.80 -2.67
C ASP A 69 -7.23 -4.53 -4.12
N GLY A 70 -6.82 -3.30 -4.44
CA GLY A 70 -6.23 -2.94 -5.73
C GLY A 70 -7.23 -2.48 -6.81
N ALA A 71 -8.52 -2.34 -6.48
CA ALA A 71 -9.47 -1.72 -7.41
C ALA A 71 -9.11 -0.24 -7.63
N VAL A 72 -9.40 0.25 -8.84
CA VAL A 72 -9.20 1.65 -9.25
C VAL A 72 -10.56 2.23 -9.59
N GLU A 73 -10.98 3.26 -8.85
CA GLU A 73 -12.27 3.91 -9.02
C GLU A 73 -12.12 5.39 -9.39
N SER A 74 -13.07 5.93 -10.14
CA SER A 74 -13.08 7.33 -10.58
C SER A 74 -13.65 8.26 -9.51
N LEU A 75 -13.06 9.43 -9.36
CA LEU A 75 -13.51 10.47 -8.44
C LEU A 75 -13.53 11.83 -9.16
N THR A 76 -14.70 12.48 -9.20
CA THR A 76 -14.89 13.80 -9.82
C THR A 76 -15.46 14.77 -8.82
N ILE A 77 -14.72 15.84 -8.52
CA ILE A 77 -15.14 16.91 -7.62
C ILE A 77 -15.38 18.16 -8.48
N PRO A 78 -16.63 18.46 -8.83
CA PRO A 78 -16.95 19.61 -9.66
C PRO A 78 -16.86 20.93 -8.86
N ASN A 79 -17.03 22.04 -9.57
CA ASN A 79 -17.31 23.36 -9.00
C ASN A 79 -16.20 23.90 -8.09
N MET A 80 -14.91 23.67 -8.39
CA MET A 80 -13.83 24.43 -7.73
C MET A 80 -14.03 25.92 -8.00
N GLN A 81 -14.26 26.70 -6.95
CA GLN A 81 -14.61 28.12 -7.07
C GLN A 81 -13.38 29.01 -7.00
N PRO A 82 -13.30 30.09 -7.80
CA PRO A 82 -12.21 31.06 -7.73
C PRO A 82 -12.29 31.86 -6.42
N GLY A 83 -11.19 31.83 -5.66
CA GLY A 83 -10.96 32.63 -4.47
C GLY A 83 -10.06 33.83 -4.72
N SER A 84 -9.70 34.54 -3.64
CA SER A 84 -8.78 35.68 -3.71
C SER A 84 -7.40 35.24 -4.23
N GLY A 85 -6.85 35.99 -5.18
CA GLY A 85 -5.49 35.77 -5.66
C GLY A 85 -5.32 34.53 -6.53
N GLY A 86 -6.23 34.29 -7.49
CA GLY A 86 -6.08 33.26 -8.53
C GLY A 86 -5.93 31.84 -7.98
N THR A 87 -6.48 31.59 -6.79
CA THR A 87 -6.49 30.29 -6.13
C THR A 87 -7.91 29.77 -6.17
N PHE A 88 -8.12 28.62 -6.81
CA PHE A 88 -9.39 27.92 -6.79
C PHE A 88 -9.48 27.02 -5.57
N SER A 89 -10.68 26.81 -5.02
CA SER A 89 -10.87 25.91 -3.89
C SER A 89 -12.12 25.05 -4.01
N THR A 90 -12.03 23.85 -3.45
CA THR A 90 -13.17 22.94 -3.24
C THR A 90 -12.94 22.09 -2.01
N ARG A 91 -13.92 21.24 -1.67
CA ARG A 91 -13.79 20.22 -0.64
C ARG A 91 -14.52 18.94 -1.04
N PHE A 92 -14.03 17.80 -0.57
CA PHE A 92 -14.66 16.50 -0.75
C PHE A 92 -14.35 15.59 0.43
N THR A 93 -15.17 14.57 0.64
CA THR A 93 -14.84 13.47 1.57
C THR A 93 -14.05 12.42 0.80
N LEU A 94 -12.84 12.09 1.26
CA LEU A 94 -12.07 10.98 0.70
C LEU A 94 -12.79 9.65 1.01
N PRO A 95 -13.04 8.74 0.04
CA PRO A 95 -13.77 7.51 0.30
C PRO A 95 -13.12 6.64 1.40
N ASP A 96 -13.95 5.99 2.22
CA ASP A 96 -13.50 5.17 3.36
C ASP A 96 -12.58 3.98 2.94
N ALA A 97 -12.73 3.50 1.71
CA ALA A 97 -11.93 2.41 1.16
C ALA A 97 -10.61 2.88 0.51
N ALA A 98 -10.38 4.20 0.38
CA ALA A 98 -9.23 4.74 -0.33
C ALA A 98 -7.92 4.52 0.44
N VAL A 99 -6.87 4.11 -0.29
CA VAL A 99 -5.48 4.10 0.20
C VAL A 99 -4.61 5.12 -0.51
N TYR A 100 -4.95 5.49 -1.75
CA TYR A 100 -4.20 6.46 -2.56
C TYR A 100 -5.16 7.13 -3.54
N ALA A 101 -4.96 8.40 -3.87
CA ALA A 101 -5.66 9.07 -4.95
C ALA A 101 -4.73 9.95 -5.78
N ALA A 102 -5.01 10.08 -7.08
CA ALA A 102 -4.27 10.92 -8.00
C ALA A 102 -5.23 11.73 -8.88
N PHE A 103 -4.92 13.01 -9.06
CA PHE A 103 -5.82 14.00 -9.65
C PHE A 103 -5.14 14.83 -10.75
N VAL A 104 -5.98 15.39 -11.61
CA VAL A 104 -5.70 16.50 -12.53
C VAL A 104 -6.72 17.61 -12.26
N VAL A 105 -6.37 18.84 -12.62
CA VAL A 105 -7.33 19.96 -12.61
C VAL A 105 -7.71 20.28 -14.04
N GLU A 106 -9.00 20.46 -14.30
CA GLU A 106 -9.55 20.66 -15.65
C GLU A 106 -10.47 21.86 -15.70
N ASP A 107 -10.67 22.40 -16.90
CA ASP A 107 -11.82 23.26 -17.16
C ASP A 107 -13.15 22.49 -17.13
N ALA A 108 -14.26 23.21 -16.96
CA ALA A 108 -15.61 22.62 -16.90
C ALA A 108 -15.99 21.80 -18.16
N ALA A 109 -15.30 22.02 -19.29
CA ALA A 109 -15.52 21.31 -20.55
C ALA A 109 -14.60 20.09 -20.75
N GLY A 110 -13.61 19.88 -19.88
CA GLY A 110 -12.55 18.87 -20.04
C GLY A 110 -11.63 19.12 -21.25
N GLN A 111 -11.52 20.36 -21.74
CA GLN A 111 -10.72 20.74 -22.91
C GLN A 111 -9.30 21.18 -22.54
N ARG A 112 -9.15 21.82 -21.37
CA ARG A 112 -7.85 22.19 -20.79
C ARG A 112 -7.63 21.40 -19.50
N ILE A 113 -6.40 20.88 -19.35
CA ILE A 113 -6.00 20.01 -18.24
C ILE A 113 -4.64 20.47 -17.73
N ASP A 114 -4.53 20.70 -16.43
CA ASP A 114 -3.27 20.71 -15.69
C ASP A 114 -3.09 19.37 -14.97
N ALA A 115 -2.12 18.60 -15.47
CA ALA A 115 -1.73 17.30 -14.93
C ALA A 115 -0.35 17.34 -14.23
N ASN A 116 0.08 18.52 -13.73
CA ASN A 116 1.37 18.72 -13.05
C ASN A 116 2.57 18.23 -13.89
N GLY A 117 2.58 18.59 -15.18
CA GLY A 117 3.59 18.11 -16.13
C GLY A 117 3.60 16.59 -16.36
N GLY A 118 2.49 15.90 -16.07
CA GLY A 118 2.36 14.44 -16.11
C GLY A 118 2.63 13.73 -14.78
N ASN A 119 3.04 14.45 -13.74
CA ASN A 119 3.26 13.90 -12.40
C ASN A 119 2.00 13.88 -11.52
N LEU A 120 0.86 14.35 -12.04
CA LEU A 120 -0.42 14.43 -11.33
C LEU A 120 -0.35 15.24 -10.01
N PHE A 121 -1.49 15.42 -9.35
CA PHE A 121 -1.57 15.92 -7.98
C PHE A 121 -2.06 14.76 -7.11
N ASP A 122 -1.23 14.23 -6.22
CA ASP A 122 -1.53 12.99 -5.53
C ASP A 122 -1.66 13.11 -4.01
N LEU A 123 -2.41 12.17 -3.44
CA LEU A 123 -2.86 12.18 -2.05
C LEU A 123 -2.61 10.79 -1.44
N LEU A 124 -1.69 10.74 -0.49
CA LEU A 124 -1.40 9.54 0.29
C LEU A 124 -2.34 9.49 1.51
N VAL A 125 -2.88 8.31 1.80
CA VAL A 125 -3.60 8.07 3.07
C VAL A 125 -2.60 7.74 4.17
N HIS A 126 -2.90 8.20 5.37
CA HIS A 126 -2.03 8.08 6.54
C HIS A 126 -2.78 7.42 7.71
N ASP A 127 -2.01 6.77 8.58
CA ASP A 127 -2.49 6.28 9.87
C ASP A 127 -2.69 7.43 10.89
N ALA A 128 -3.16 7.08 12.09
CA ALA A 128 -3.47 8.03 13.15
C ALA A 128 -2.23 8.79 13.68
N ASP A 129 -1.01 8.26 13.47
CA ASP A 129 0.25 8.90 13.87
C ASP A 129 0.82 9.80 12.75
N GLY A 130 0.10 9.93 11.61
CA GLY A 130 0.53 10.74 10.47
C GLY A 130 1.60 10.07 9.61
N LYS A 131 1.76 8.75 9.69
CA LYS A 131 2.65 7.98 8.80
C LYS A 131 1.85 7.49 7.57
N PRO A 132 2.37 7.65 6.34
CA PRO A 132 1.66 7.20 5.14
C PRO A 132 1.56 5.68 5.12
N LEU A 133 0.37 5.13 4.85
CA LEU A 133 0.16 3.68 4.88
C LEU A 133 1.01 2.99 3.81
N TYR A 134 1.40 1.73 4.08
CA TYR A 134 2.13 0.91 3.11
C TYR A 134 1.41 0.84 1.75
N ARG A 135 0.11 0.54 1.76
CA ARG A 135 -0.71 0.48 0.53
C ARG A 135 -0.86 1.84 -0.18
N SER A 136 -0.70 2.96 0.53
CA SER A 136 -0.66 4.30 -0.09
C SER A 136 0.61 4.50 -0.92
N LEU A 137 1.75 4.08 -0.37
CA LEU A 137 3.05 4.17 -1.05
C LEU A 137 3.15 3.18 -2.21
N VAL A 138 2.62 1.96 -2.07
CA VAL A 138 2.48 1.01 -3.19
C VAL A 138 1.53 1.56 -4.26
N GLY A 139 0.38 2.13 -3.90
CA GLY A 139 -0.56 2.73 -4.85
C GLY A 139 0.03 3.92 -5.62
N ARG A 140 0.91 4.71 -4.99
CA ARG A 140 1.73 5.72 -5.66
C ARG A 140 2.76 5.08 -6.61
N ALA A 141 3.41 4.00 -6.19
CA ALA A 141 4.33 3.28 -7.05
C ALA A 141 3.64 2.72 -8.31
N ASP A 142 2.44 2.15 -8.17
CA ASP A 142 1.60 1.66 -9.27
C ASP A 142 1.24 2.77 -10.27
N GLU A 143 0.81 3.94 -9.78
CA GLU A 143 0.39 5.03 -10.65
C GLU A 143 1.53 5.58 -11.52
N PHE A 144 2.76 5.51 -11.01
CA PHE A 144 3.93 6.07 -11.68
C PHE A 144 4.86 5.04 -12.31
N GLU A 145 4.62 3.72 -12.21
CA GLU A 145 5.58 2.72 -12.68
C GLU A 145 5.97 2.90 -14.16
N ASP A 146 4.98 3.11 -15.03
CA ASP A 146 5.20 3.34 -16.47
C ASP A 146 5.23 4.82 -16.85
N ARG A 147 4.73 5.73 -16.00
CA ARG A 147 4.74 7.18 -16.24
C ARG A 147 6.07 7.83 -15.87
N ASN A 148 6.61 7.48 -14.70
CA ASN A 148 7.79 8.07 -14.09
C ASN A 148 8.43 7.08 -13.10
N VAL A 149 9.34 6.25 -13.62
CA VAL A 149 10.07 5.22 -12.85
C VAL A 149 10.79 5.79 -11.63
N HIS A 150 11.23 7.05 -11.64
CA HIS A 150 11.89 7.67 -10.50
C HIS A 150 10.92 7.98 -9.35
N THR A 151 9.72 8.47 -9.66
CA THR A 151 8.65 8.66 -8.66
C THR A 151 8.18 7.34 -8.09
N SER A 152 8.00 6.32 -8.95
CA SER A 152 7.61 4.97 -8.52
C SER A 152 8.66 4.33 -7.60
N ARG A 153 9.94 4.39 -7.99
CA ARG A 153 11.07 3.93 -7.18
C ARG A 153 11.16 4.66 -5.83
N GLY A 154 11.00 5.99 -5.83
CA GLY A 154 11.02 6.79 -4.60
C GLY A 154 9.89 6.41 -3.63
N ALA A 155 8.71 6.08 -4.15
CA ALA A 155 7.58 5.61 -3.35
C ALA A 155 7.86 4.22 -2.72
N LEU A 156 8.38 3.25 -3.49
CA LEU A 156 8.75 1.94 -2.93
C LEU A 156 9.95 2.01 -1.98
N GLN A 157 10.97 2.83 -2.27
CA GLN A 157 12.08 3.04 -1.34
C GLN A 157 11.55 3.53 0.00
N ARG A 158 10.67 4.54 -0.03
CA ARG A 158 10.03 5.07 1.19
C ARG A 158 9.14 4.03 1.88
N ALA A 159 8.48 3.14 1.13
CA ALA A 159 7.72 2.04 1.68
C ALA A 159 8.62 1.07 2.45
N MET A 160 9.75 0.67 1.87
CA MET A 160 10.70 -0.27 2.50
C MET A 160 11.46 0.33 3.70
N GLU A 161 11.73 1.64 3.69
CA GLU A 161 12.24 2.37 4.87
C GLU A 161 11.26 2.34 6.06
N LEU A 162 9.95 2.39 5.79
CA LEU A 162 8.89 2.50 6.80
C LEU A 162 8.24 1.17 7.18
N TYR A 163 8.34 0.17 6.31
CA TYR A 163 7.68 -1.14 6.40
C TYR A 163 8.63 -2.26 5.90
N PRO A 164 9.82 -2.46 6.51
CA PRO A 164 10.81 -3.42 6.02
C PRO A 164 10.35 -4.90 6.09
N ASP A 165 9.33 -5.20 6.90
CA ASP A 165 8.68 -6.52 6.99
C ASP A 165 7.61 -6.76 5.91
N SER A 166 7.23 -5.75 5.11
CA SER A 166 6.29 -5.90 3.99
C SER A 166 7.01 -6.44 2.75
N LEU A 167 7.15 -7.76 2.68
CA LEU A 167 8.07 -8.41 1.76
C LEU A 167 7.73 -8.24 0.27
N ASP A 168 6.46 -7.99 -0.07
CA ASP A 168 5.97 -7.75 -1.44
C ASP A 168 6.59 -6.51 -2.12
N GLY A 169 7.18 -5.59 -1.34
CA GLY A 169 7.84 -4.41 -1.89
C GLY A 169 9.30 -4.61 -2.33
N TRP A 170 10.01 -5.63 -1.81
CA TRP A 170 11.47 -5.72 -1.93
C TRP A 170 11.97 -6.06 -3.33
N GLY A 171 11.41 -7.11 -3.95
CA GLY A 171 11.73 -7.48 -5.33
C GLY A 171 11.37 -6.36 -6.31
N ARG A 172 10.20 -5.75 -6.13
CA ARG A 172 9.74 -4.67 -6.98
C ARG A 172 10.59 -3.40 -6.85
N LEU A 173 11.04 -3.04 -5.65
CA LEU A 173 12.02 -1.95 -5.47
C LEU A 173 13.30 -2.22 -6.27
N ARG A 174 13.86 -3.43 -6.18
CA ARG A 174 15.07 -3.80 -6.94
C ARG A 174 14.85 -3.73 -8.45
N SER A 175 13.68 -4.17 -8.93
CA SER A 175 13.30 -4.08 -10.35
C SER A 175 13.24 -2.62 -10.83
N LEU A 176 12.64 -1.72 -10.05
CA LEU A 176 12.57 -0.29 -10.37
C LEU A 176 13.94 0.40 -10.30
N GLU A 177 14.81 0.05 -9.34
CA GLU A 177 16.19 0.51 -9.33
C GLU A 177 16.94 0.10 -10.60
N ARG A 178 16.83 -1.18 -10.99
CA ARG A 178 17.43 -1.73 -12.21
C ARG A 178 16.91 -1.03 -13.47
N ARG A 179 15.62 -0.70 -13.53
CA ARG A 179 15.02 0.11 -14.61
C ARG A 179 15.52 1.57 -14.61
N ALA A 180 15.66 2.19 -13.45
CA ALA A 180 15.97 3.62 -13.31
C ALA A 180 17.46 3.97 -13.37
N LEU A 181 18.35 3.05 -12.93
CA LEU A 181 19.79 3.27 -12.77
C LEU A 181 20.64 2.34 -13.66
N GLY A 182 20.04 1.29 -14.23
CA GLY A 182 20.74 0.21 -14.92
C GLY A 182 21.18 -0.91 -13.98
N SER A 183 21.78 -1.96 -14.54
CA SER A 183 22.21 -3.16 -13.80
C SER A 183 23.72 -3.21 -13.60
N SER A 184 24.21 -2.92 -12.40
CA SER A 184 25.59 -3.20 -11.99
C SER A 184 25.63 -4.18 -10.82
N ARG A 185 26.33 -5.30 -10.99
CA ARG A 185 26.56 -6.31 -9.92
C ARG A 185 27.66 -5.92 -8.93
N GLY A 186 28.09 -4.67 -8.93
CA GLY A 186 29.11 -4.13 -8.03
C GLY A 186 28.78 -2.74 -7.49
N ASP A 187 27.55 -2.26 -7.69
CA ASP A 187 27.08 -1.04 -7.02
C ASP A 187 26.64 -1.32 -5.57
N SER A 188 26.53 -0.27 -4.77
CA SER A 188 26.18 -0.38 -3.34
C SER A 188 24.75 -0.86 -3.11
N LEU A 189 23.84 -0.64 -4.07
CA LEU A 189 22.45 -1.07 -3.96
C LEU A 189 22.35 -2.58 -4.16
N PHE A 190 23.11 -3.14 -5.11
CA PHE A 190 23.24 -4.57 -5.33
C PHE A 190 23.77 -5.28 -4.08
N VAL A 191 24.87 -4.80 -3.49
CA VAL A 191 25.42 -5.38 -2.25
C VAL A 191 24.40 -5.33 -1.11
N TRP A 192 23.77 -4.18 -0.88
CA TRP A 192 22.75 -4.01 0.15
C TRP A 192 21.52 -4.92 -0.06
N HIS A 193 21.09 -5.09 -1.31
CA HIS A 193 19.97 -5.98 -1.62
C HIS A 193 20.32 -7.46 -1.37
N HIS A 194 21.55 -7.91 -1.68
CA HIS A 194 22.03 -9.25 -1.31
C HIS A 194 22.06 -9.43 0.22
N GLU A 195 22.63 -8.48 0.97
CA GLU A 195 22.67 -8.54 2.44
C GLU A 195 21.26 -8.56 3.05
N ASN A 196 20.35 -7.74 2.53
CA ASN A 196 18.95 -7.70 2.98
C ASN A 196 18.19 -8.99 2.63
N PHE A 197 18.42 -9.54 1.42
CA PHE A 197 17.81 -10.80 1.00
C PHE A 197 18.28 -11.96 1.87
N ALA A 198 19.58 -12.12 2.10
CA ALA A 198 20.12 -13.20 2.93
C ALA A 198 19.50 -13.22 4.35
N ARG A 199 19.27 -12.05 4.94
CA ARG A 199 18.59 -11.90 6.25
C ARG A 199 17.09 -12.27 6.19
N ILE A 200 16.41 -11.99 5.09
CA ILE A 200 14.99 -12.37 4.91
C ILE A 200 14.90 -13.89 4.71
N ASP A 201 15.70 -14.43 3.80
CA ASP A 201 15.85 -15.85 3.50
C ASP A 201 16.15 -16.65 4.79
N GLU A 202 17.16 -16.29 5.57
CA GLU A 202 17.48 -16.91 6.87
C GLU A 202 16.30 -16.89 7.87
N ARG A 203 15.51 -15.80 7.91
CA ARG A 203 14.40 -15.64 8.87
C ARG A 203 13.15 -16.44 8.52
N TYR A 204 13.01 -16.87 7.26
CA TYR A 204 11.79 -17.49 6.76
C TYR A 204 11.99 -18.90 6.16
N ARG A 205 13.19 -19.26 5.70
CA ARG A 205 13.49 -20.54 5.02
C ARG A 205 12.93 -21.77 5.72
N ASP A 206 13.16 -21.89 7.03
CA ASP A 206 12.77 -23.07 7.81
C ASP A 206 11.37 -22.92 8.46
N ARG A 207 10.51 -22.02 7.96
CA ARG A 207 9.14 -21.87 8.49
C ARG A 207 8.13 -22.73 7.75
N GLU A 208 7.44 -23.56 8.51
CA GLU A 208 6.46 -24.51 7.98
C GLU A 208 5.13 -23.84 7.62
N ASP A 209 4.53 -23.07 8.55
CA ASP A 209 3.29 -22.30 8.31
C ASP A 209 3.56 -20.91 7.68
N LEU A 210 4.03 -20.88 6.43
CA LEU A 210 4.15 -19.64 5.64
C LEU A 210 2.92 -19.38 4.74
N PRO A 211 2.35 -18.15 4.75
CA PRO A 211 1.37 -17.76 3.75
C PRO A 211 1.96 -17.80 2.34
N LEU A 212 1.22 -18.33 1.36
CA LEU A 212 1.65 -18.43 -0.04
C LEU A 212 2.21 -17.10 -0.58
N ALA A 213 1.46 -16.00 -0.42
CA ALA A 213 1.88 -14.66 -0.85
C ALA A 213 3.20 -14.16 -0.19
N THR A 214 3.59 -14.73 0.96
CA THR A 214 4.88 -14.45 1.59
C THR A 214 6.01 -15.24 0.91
N ALA A 215 5.78 -16.52 0.58
CA ALA A 215 6.73 -17.33 -0.17
C ALA A 215 6.95 -16.78 -1.60
N GLU A 216 5.86 -16.40 -2.28
CA GLU A 216 5.90 -15.73 -3.60
C GLU A 216 6.72 -14.43 -3.57
N ALA A 217 6.51 -13.57 -2.56
CA ALA A 217 7.27 -12.33 -2.41
C ALA A 217 8.77 -12.56 -2.19
N ILE A 218 9.16 -13.63 -1.48
CA ILE A 218 10.57 -13.98 -1.28
C ILE A 218 11.17 -14.60 -2.56
N LEU A 219 10.41 -15.43 -3.28
CA LEU A 219 10.77 -16.00 -4.59
C LEU A 219 11.06 -14.91 -5.64
N ASP A 220 10.17 -13.91 -5.73
CA ASP A 220 10.33 -12.76 -6.63
C ASP A 220 11.57 -11.94 -6.26
N TYR A 221 11.79 -11.71 -4.96
CA TYR A 221 12.97 -10.97 -4.50
C TYR A 221 14.27 -11.75 -4.76
N ALA A 222 14.29 -13.07 -4.55
CA ALA A 222 15.42 -13.94 -4.91
C ALA A 222 15.76 -13.83 -6.41
N GLY A 223 14.73 -13.74 -7.27
CA GLY A 223 14.85 -13.53 -8.71
C GLY A 223 15.49 -12.19 -9.09
N GLU A 224 15.03 -11.08 -8.51
CA GLU A 224 15.53 -9.73 -8.82
C GLU A 224 16.93 -9.44 -8.22
N VAL A 225 17.30 -10.13 -7.15
CA VAL A 225 18.68 -10.12 -6.61
C VAL A 225 19.59 -11.04 -7.44
N GLY A 226 19.08 -12.17 -7.91
CA GLY A 226 19.80 -13.15 -8.72
C GLY A 226 20.37 -14.34 -7.93
N GLU A 227 19.79 -14.65 -6.77
CA GLU A 227 20.20 -15.74 -5.88
C GLU A 227 19.57 -17.07 -6.34
N ALA A 228 20.16 -17.70 -7.36
CA ALA A 228 19.59 -18.87 -8.02
C ALA A 228 19.24 -20.02 -7.07
N ALA A 229 20.13 -20.41 -6.15
CA ALA A 229 19.87 -21.51 -5.23
C ALA A 229 18.75 -21.23 -4.23
N ALA A 230 18.60 -19.97 -3.80
CA ALA A 230 17.48 -19.56 -2.96
C ALA A 230 16.18 -19.48 -3.77
N ARG A 231 16.24 -18.97 -5.01
CA ARG A 231 15.11 -18.97 -5.95
C ARG A 231 14.57 -20.38 -6.14
N ASP A 232 15.40 -21.35 -6.49
CA ASP A 232 15.00 -22.74 -6.73
C ASP A 232 14.34 -23.38 -5.48
N HIS A 233 14.81 -23.03 -4.28
CA HIS A 233 14.20 -23.46 -3.02
C HIS A 233 12.81 -22.85 -2.79
N TRP A 234 12.69 -21.53 -2.97
CA TRP A 234 11.41 -20.82 -2.79
C TRP A 234 10.37 -21.18 -3.88
N ASP A 235 10.82 -21.50 -5.09
CA ASP A 235 10.00 -21.99 -6.22
C ASP A 235 9.36 -23.33 -5.86
N ALA A 236 10.17 -24.30 -5.40
CA ALA A 236 9.69 -25.59 -4.92
C ALA A 236 8.71 -25.47 -3.73
N ARG A 237 8.93 -24.49 -2.83
CA ARG A 237 8.06 -24.23 -1.67
C ARG A 237 6.71 -23.62 -2.07
N VAL A 238 6.70 -22.75 -3.09
CA VAL A 238 5.48 -22.22 -3.70
C VAL A 238 4.70 -23.34 -4.39
N ASP A 239 5.36 -24.17 -5.20
CA ASP A 239 4.73 -25.31 -5.90
C ASP A 239 4.09 -26.32 -4.93
N GLU A 240 4.79 -26.67 -3.84
CA GLU A 240 4.24 -27.52 -2.77
C GLU A 240 2.98 -26.90 -2.14
N THR A 241 3.02 -25.61 -1.85
CA THR A 241 1.90 -24.87 -1.23
C THR A 241 0.70 -24.75 -2.17
N VAL A 242 0.93 -24.48 -3.46
CA VAL A 242 -0.13 -24.38 -4.49
C VAL A 242 -0.72 -25.76 -4.81
N GLY A 243 0.11 -26.81 -4.84
CA GLY A 243 -0.34 -28.20 -4.94
C GLY A 243 -1.29 -28.57 -3.81
N SER A 244 -0.89 -28.29 -2.56
CA SER A 244 -1.71 -28.48 -1.36
C SER A 244 -3.02 -27.69 -1.41
N PHE A 245 -2.97 -26.41 -1.76
CA PHE A 245 -4.15 -25.53 -1.80
C PHE A 245 -5.16 -25.93 -2.89
N SER A 246 -4.68 -26.26 -4.10
CA SER A 246 -5.54 -26.69 -5.20
C SER A 246 -6.19 -28.06 -4.93
N TRP A 247 -5.43 -28.99 -4.35
CA TRP A 247 -5.96 -30.27 -3.84
C TRP A 247 -7.03 -30.03 -2.78
N SER A 248 -6.72 -29.21 -1.76
CA SER A 248 -7.59 -28.87 -0.64
C SER A 248 -8.92 -28.27 -1.12
N GLN A 249 -8.92 -27.32 -2.06
CA GLN A 249 -10.16 -26.79 -2.63
C GLN A 249 -10.94 -27.84 -3.44
N SER A 250 -10.25 -28.69 -4.21
CA SER A 250 -10.89 -29.71 -5.06
C SER A 250 -11.64 -30.76 -4.24
N VAL A 251 -11.17 -31.05 -3.02
CA VAL A 251 -11.81 -31.96 -2.05
C VAL A 251 -12.85 -31.24 -1.20
N THR A 252 -12.53 -30.04 -0.71
CA THR A 252 -13.35 -29.31 0.27
C THR A 252 -14.66 -28.79 -0.29
N LEU A 253 -14.62 -28.17 -1.47
CA LEU A 253 -15.80 -27.49 -2.02
C LEU A 253 -16.94 -28.45 -2.39
N PRO A 254 -16.70 -29.65 -2.97
CA PRO A 254 -17.75 -30.65 -3.18
C PRO A 254 -18.39 -31.13 -1.87
N ILE A 255 -17.58 -31.47 -0.85
CA ILE A 255 -18.10 -32.02 0.43
C ILE A 255 -18.95 -30.97 1.15
N LEU A 256 -18.48 -29.72 1.24
CA LEU A 256 -19.25 -28.64 1.86
C LEU A 256 -20.56 -28.34 1.12
N ARG A 257 -20.57 -28.39 -0.23
CA ARG A 257 -21.80 -28.21 -1.02
C ARG A 257 -22.80 -29.34 -0.78
N GLN A 258 -22.34 -30.60 -0.75
CA GLN A 258 -23.21 -31.74 -0.50
C GLN A 258 -23.77 -31.70 0.93
N TRP A 259 -22.93 -31.43 1.93
CA TRP A 259 -23.33 -31.26 3.33
C TRP A 259 -24.35 -30.13 3.52
N GLN A 260 -24.17 -28.97 2.86
CA GLN A 260 -25.13 -27.87 2.93
C GLN A 260 -26.49 -28.21 2.33
N ALA A 261 -26.51 -29.03 1.28
CA ALA A 261 -27.74 -29.48 0.62
C ALA A 261 -28.48 -30.54 1.44
N ASP A 262 -27.77 -31.59 1.89
CA ASP A 262 -28.38 -32.76 2.52
C ASP A 262 -28.55 -32.62 4.04
N ARG A 263 -27.77 -31.73 4.68
CA ARG A 263 -27.65 -31.57 6.15
C ARG A 263 -27.37 -32.88 6.88
N ASN A 264 -26.57 -33.74 6.24
CA ASN A 264 -26.13 -35.01 6.77
C ASN A 264 -24.68 -34.91 7.27
N ASP A 265 -24.51 -34.73 8.58
CA ASP A 265 -23.20 -34.59 9.22
C ASP A 265 -22.38 -35.89 9.15
N GLU A 266 -23.02 -37.06 9.26
CA GLU A 266 -22.35 -38.38 9.22
C GLU A 266 -21.71 -38.61 7.84
N ALA A 267 -22.48 -38.42 6.76
CA ALA A 267 -21.96 -38.57 5.39
C ALA A 267 -20.85 -37.54 5.06
N ALA A 268 -20.92 -36.33 5.63
CA ALA A 268 -19.87 -35.33 5.47
C ALA A 268 -18.57 -35.75 6.19
N LEU A 269 -18.68 -36.24 7.44
CA LEU A 269 -17.53 -36.70 8.23
C LEU A 269 -16.88 -37.95 7.62
N ASP A 270 -17.67 -38.89 7.09
CA ASP A 270 -17.17 -40.06 6.36
C ASP A 270 -16.43 -39.65 5.07
N ALA A 271 -16.95 -38.68 4.32
CA ALA A 271 -16.26 -38.13 3.16
C ALA A 271 -14.90 -37.54 3.56
N TRP A 272 -14.85 -36.72 4.62
CA TRP A 272 -13.60 -36.17 5.15
C TRP A 272 -12.60 -37.24 5.63
N GLU A 273 -13.09 -38.28 6.31
CA GLU A 273 -12.27 -39.41 6.77
C GLU A 273 -11.65 -40.16 5.57
N SER A 274 -12.38 -40.28 4.44
CA SER A 274 -11.86 -40.93 3.23
C SER A 274 -10.71 -40.18 2.54
N TYR A 275 -10.66 -38.84 2.67
CA TYR A 275 -9.59 -38.01 2.13
C TYR A 275 -8.44 -37.76 3.11
N TRP A 276 -8.64 -38.01 4.42
CA TRP A 276 -7.62 -37.80 5.45
C TRP A 276 -6.24 -38.45 5.16
N PRO A 277 -6.15 -39.72 4.66
CA PRO A 277 -4.85 -40.33 4.37
C PRO A 277 -4.08 -39.70 3.20
N ALA A 278 -4.76 -38.92 2.35
CA ALA A 278 -4.18 -38.22 1.21
C ALA A 278 -4.08 -36.70 1.43
N ALA A 279 -4.48 -36.22 2.62
CA ALA A 279 -4.48 -34.80 2.94
C ALA A 279 -3.07 -34.30 3.23
N GLN A 280 -2.59 -33.39 2.39
CA GLN A 280 -1.47 -32.52 2.74
C GLN A 280 -1.91 -31.62 3.92
N GLU A 281 -0.99 -31.38 4.85
CA GLU A 281 -1.30 -31.34 6.28
C GLU A 281 -2.35 -30.30 6.72
N GLY A 282 -3.20 -30.72 7.67
CA GLY A 282 -4.03 -29.85 8.51
C GLY A 282 -5.30 -29.26 7.87
N GLN A 283 -5.27 -28.79 6.62
CA GLN A 283 -6.32 -27.89 6.10
C GLN A 283 -7.76 -28.44 6.14
N ILE A 284 -7.95 -29.75 5.95
CA ILE A 284 -9.30 -30.36 6.00
C ILE A 284 -9.79 -30.66 7.42
N ALA A 285 -8.89 -30.70 8.41
CA ALA A 285 -9.23 -31.02 9.80
C ALA A 285 -10.11 -29.93 10.43
N ASP A 286 -9.86 -28.65 10.11
CA ASP A 286 -10.64 -27.53 10.66
C ASP A 286 -12.10 -27.55 10.21
N PHE A 287 -12.36 -27.89 8.95
CA PHE A 287 -13.72 -28.04 8.41
C PHE A 287 -14.44 -29.25 9.00
N ALA A 288 -13.75 -30.40 9.07
CA ALA A 288 -14.31 -31.62 9.67
C ALA A 288 -14.57 -31.45 11.18
N MET A 289 -13.69 -30.75 11.91
CA MET A 289 -13.87 -30.41 13.33
C MET A 289 -15.13 -29.58 13.57
N GLN A 290 -15.41 -28.56 12.75
CA GLN A 290 -16.61 -27.74 12.90
C GLN A 290 -17.90 -28.56 12.72
N ILE A 291 -17.95 -29.46 11.73
CA ILE A 291 -19.09 -30.35 11.51
C ILE A 291 -19.20 -31.38 12.65
N ALA A 292 -18.08 -31.96 13.10
CA ALA A 292 -18.06 -32.92 14.21
C ALA A 292 -18.62 -32.32 15.51
N ILE A 293 -18.19 -31.10 15.87
CA ILE A 293 -18.71 -30.37 17.03
C ILE A 293 -20.21 -30.09 16.88
N GLY A 294 -20.66 -29.67 15.68
CA GLY A 294 -22.07 -29.44 15.38
C GLY A 294 -22.96 -30.69 15.51
N SER A 295 -22.44 -31.84 15.08
CA SER A 295 -23.15 -33.13 15.07
C SER A 295 -23.41 -33.72 16.47
N GLN A 296 -22.79 -33.17 17.51
CA GLN A 296 -22.75 -33.71 18.89
C GLN A 296 -22.13 -35.13 19.00
N ASN A 297 -21.54 -35.67 17.93
CA ASN A 297 -20.76 -36.91 18.00
C ASN A 297 -19.43 -36.63 18.70
N ARG A 298 -19.35 -37.01 19.98
CA ARG A 298 -18.18 -36.81 20.83
C ARG A 298 -16.93 -37.52 20.31
N GLU A 299 -17.06 -38.73 19.78
CA GLU A 299 -15.90 -39.49 19.28
C GLU A 299 -15.32 -38.86 18.02
N ALA A 300 -16.18 -38.43 17.08
CA ALA A 300 -15.76 -37.68 15.92
C ALA A 300 -15.15 -36.31 16.31
N SER A 301 -15.74 -35.64 17.30
CA SER A 301 -15.23 -34.36 17.83
C SER A 301 -13.83 -34.53 18.40
N ASP A 302 -13.65 -35.45 19.36
CA ASP A 302 -12.35 -35.71 19.99
C ASP A 302 -11.29 -36.10 18.93
N ARG A 303 -11.66 -36.91 17.93
CA ARG A 303 -10.77 -37.33 16.82
C ARG A 303 -10.34 -36.15 15.93
N TRP A 304 -11.27 -35.33 15.46
CA TRP A 304 -10.98 -34.21 14.56
C TRP A 304 -10.32 -33.02 15.31
N ILE A 305 -10.65 -32.82 16.58
CA ILE A 305 -9.94 -31.88 17.46
C ILE A 305 -8.48 -32.32 17.61
N GLN A 306 -8.17 -33.60 17.85
CA GLN A 306 -6.78 -34.07 17.91
C GLN A 306 -6.04 -33.88 16.59
N ARG A 307 -6.69 -34.10 15.43
CA ARG A 307 -6.11 -33.85 14.10
C ARG A 307 -5.84 -32.37 13.82
N ALA A 308 -6.71 -31.47 14.27
CA ALA A 308 -6.50 -30.03 14.15
C ALA A 308 -5.45 -29.51 15.16
N LEU A 309 -5.41 -30.06 16.38
CA LEU A 309 -4.47 -29.66 17.44
C LEU A 309 -3.08 -30.29 17.34
N GLY A 310 -2.90 -31.37 16.55
CA GLY A 310 -1.57 -31.91 16.24
C GLY A 310 -0.65 -30.85 15.65
N ARG A 311 -1.21 -29.95 14.83
CA ARG A 311 -0.54 -28.78 14.22
C ARG A 311 0.05 -27.76 15.22
N TYR A 312 -0.29 -27.84 16.51
CA TYR A 312 0.18 -26.91 17.54
C TYR A 312 1.16 -27.54 18.55
N ASN A 313 1.56 -28.79 18.36
CA ASN A 313 2.44 -29.53 19.30
C ASN A 313 3.64 -30.21 18.62
N GLU A 314 3.82 -30.01 17.32
CA GLU A 314 5.07 -30.25 16.58
C GLU A 314 5.64 -28.88 16.16
#